data_AF-A0A537CB33-F1
#
_entry.id   AF-A0A537CB33-F1
#
_cell.length_a   1.000
_cell.length_b   1.000
_cell.length_c   1.000
_cell.angle_alpha   90.00
_cell.angle_beta   90.00
_cell.angle_gamma   90.00
#
_symmetry.space_group_name_H-M   'P 1'
#
loop_
_entity.id
_entity.type
_entity.pdbx_description
1 polymer ?
#
loop_
_entity_poly.entity_id
_entity_poly.type
_entity_poly.pdbx_seq_one_letter_code
_entity_poly.pdbx_strand_id
1 'polypeptide(L)' 'RTLDYARKFSKITPDKADKLVEELSSKLQLDRNDAIQIVNSLPKTIEELRAVLTVKGRFVSTDQLNGILEIMKRYV' A
#
# COMPACT_ATOMS: atom_id res chain seq x y z
N ARG A 1 -24.08 6.89 14.76
CA ARG A 1 -22.72 6.48 15.17
C ARG A 1 -22.22 5.38 14.20
N THR A 2 -21.68 5.78 13.04
CA THR A 2 -20.98 4.89 12.07
C THR A 2 -20.17 5.73 11.08
N LEU A 3 -20.68 6.91 10.68
CA LEU A 3 -20.03 7.84 9.75
C LEU A 3 -18.70 8.46 10.25
N ASP A 4 -18.53 8.61 11.56
CA ASP A 4 -17.32 9.22 12.13
C ASP A 4 -16.08 8.31 12.02
N TYR A 5 -16.29 6.98 11.95
CA TYR A 5 -15.20 6.02 11.85
C TYR A 5 -14.58 6.02 10.45
N ALA A 6 -15.40 6.17 9.40
CA ALA A 6 -14.93 6.29 8.01
C ALA A 6 -14.10 7.57 7.79
N ARG A 7 -14.45 8.69 8.45
CA ARG A 7 -13.68 9.94 8.35
C ARG A 7 -12.33 9.87 9.08
N LYS A 8 -12.22 9.15 10.19
CA LYS A 8 -10.95 9.00 10.94
C LYS A 8 -9.99 7.96 10.36
N PHE A 9 -10.51 6.96 9.64
CA PHE A 9 -9.69 5.94 8.96
C PHE A 9 -9.32 6.30 7.52
N SER A 10 -9.87 7.37 6.96
CA SER A 10 -9.41 7.93 5.69
C SER A 10 -8.07 8.66 5.90
N LYS A 11 -7.02 7.91 6.21
CA LYS A 11 -5.62 8.41 6.23
C LYS A 11 -5.20 8.94 4.84
N ILE A 12 -5.96 8.58 3.80
CA ILE A 12 -5.83 9.07 2.44
C ILE A 12 -7.24 9.22 1.84
N THR A 13 -7.43 10.19 0.96
CA THR A 13 -8.67 10.37 0.17
C THR A 13 -8.85 9.17 -0.77
N PRO A 14 -10.08 8.69 -1.03
CA PRO A 14 -10.32 7.57 -1.95
C PRO A 14 -9.66 7.75 -3.33
N ASP A 15 -9.60 8.99 -3.84
CA ASP A 15 -8.86 9.34 -5.08
C ASP A 15 -7.36 9.04 -5.00
N LYS A 16 -6.73 9.34 -3.86
CA LYS A 16 -5.30 9.06 -3.63
C LYS A 16 -5.04 7.57 -3.47
N ALA A 17 -5.95 6.83 -2.84
CA ALA A 17 -5.83 5.39 -2.68
C ALA A 17 -5.89 4.67 -4.03
N ASP A 18 -6.81 5.08 -4.92
CA ASP A 18 -6.94 4.50 -6.25
C ASP A 18 -5.69 4.77 -7.11
N LYS A 19 -5.19 6.02 -7.11
CA LYS A 19 -3.92 6.39 -7.76
C LYS A 19 -2.72 5.63 -7.22
N LEU A 20 -2.68 5.41 -5.89
CA LEU A 20 -1.61 4.64 -5.26
C LEU A 20 -1.66 3.17 -5.70
N VAL A 21 -2.85 2.57 -5.79
CA VAL A 21 -3.01 1.19 -6.31
C VAL A 21 -2.55 1.11 -7.77
N GLU A 22 -2.92 2.07 -8.62
CA GLU A 22 -2.51 2.09 -10.03
C GLU A 22 -1.00 2.29 -10.21
N GLU A 23 -0.38 3.21 -9.45
CA GLU A 23 1.06 3.43 -9.45
C GLU A 23 1.81 2.18 -8.95
N LEU A 24 1.32 1.54 -7.88
CA LEU A 24 1.94 0.33 -7.34
C LEU A 24 1.82 -0.84 -8.32
N SER A 25 0.65 -1.02 -8.94
CA SER A 25 0.45 -2.07 -9.94
C SER A 25 1.30 -1.83 -11.19
N SER A 26 1.40 -0.59 -11.66
CA SER A 26 2.16 -0.24 -12.87
C SER A 26 3.68 -0.23 -12.66
N LYS A 27 4.18 0.37 -11.56
CA LYS A 27 5.64 0.48 -11.31
C LYS A 27 6.26 -0.81 -10.79
N LEU A 28 5.52 -1.59 -10.02
CA LEU A 28 6.07 -2.79 -9.37
C LEU A 28 5.54 -4.09 -9.98
N GLN A 29 4.73 -4.00 -11.05
CA GLN A 29 4.07 -5.15 -11.67
C GLN A 29 3.33 -6.02 -10.64
N LEU A 30 2.81 -5.37 -9.59
CA LEU A 30 2.06 -6.03 -8.54
C LEU A 30 0.67 -6.35 -9.06
N ASP A 31 0.17 -7.53 -8.67
CA ASP A 31 -1.23 -7.86 -8.89
C ASP A 31 -2.09 -6.80 -8.21
N ARG A 32 -3.23 -6.46 -8.83
CA ARG A 32 -4.15 -5.47 -8.28
C ARG A 32 -4.55 -5.82 -6.84
N ASN A 33 -4.69 -7.11 -6.51
CA ASN A 33 -4.99 -7.54 -5.14
C ASN A 33 -3.84 -7.27 -4.14
N ASP A 34 -2.59 -7.34 -4.58
CA ASP A 34 -1.42 -6.99 -3.76
C ASP A 34 -1.36 -5.50 -3.50
N ALA A 35 -1.52 -4.70 -4.55
CA ALA A 35 -1.55 -3.26 -4.45
C ALA A 35 -2.67 -2.79 -3.51
N ILE A 36 -3.89 -3.33 -3.64
CA ILE A 36 -5.00 -3.02 -2.74
C ILE A 36 -4.68 -3.40 -1.28
N GLN A 37 -4.07 -4.56 -1.02
CA GLN A 37 -3.70 -4.93 0.34
C GLN A 37 -2.65 -3.99 0.94
N ILE A 38 -1.64 -3.61 0.17
CA ILE A 38 -0.62 -2.65 0.61
C ILE A 38 -1.27 -1.30 0.94
N VAL A 39 -2.13 -0.80 0.04
CA VAL A 39 -2.85 0.47 0.25
C VAL A 39 -3.81 0.40 1.44
N ASN A 40 -4.41 -0.75 1.73
CA ASN A 40 -5.30 -0.91 2.88
C ASN A 40 -4.53 -1.02 4.21
N SER A 41 -3.42 -1.78 4.21
CA SER A 41 -2.57 -1.94 5.39
C SER A 41 -1.79 -0.66 5.72
N LEU A 42 -1.54 0.22 4.75
CA LEU A 42 -0.72 1.42 4.89
C LEU A 42 0.58 1.18 5.69
N PRO A 43 1.40 0.18 5.30
CA PRO A 43 2.62 -0.14 6.00
C PRO A 43 3.54 1.08 6.04
N LYS A 44 4.03 1.43 7.23
CA LYS A 44 4.95 2.56 7.42
C LYS A 44 6.41 2.14 7.40
N THR A 45 6.68 0.84 7.39
CA THR A 45 8.02 0.27 7.42
C THR A 45 8.17 -0.88 6.43
N ILE A 46 9.41 -1.13 6.04
CA ILE A 46 9.81 -2.24 5.18
C ILE A 46 9.40 -3.58 5.81
N GLU A 47 9.44 -3.68 7.13
CA GLU A 47 9.05 -4.87 7.90
C GLU A 47 7.56 -5.19 7.75
N GLU A 48 6.68 -4.18 7.78
CA GLU A 48 5.25 -4.37 7.56
C GLU A 48 4.93 -4.75 6.12
N LEU A 49 5.60 -4.12 5.13
CA LEU A 49 5.50 -4.54 3.74
C LEU A 49 5.93 -5.99 3.55
N ARG A 50 7.05 -6.37 4.19
CA ARG A 50 7.56 -7.74 4.15
C ARG A 50 6.56 -8.70 4.78
N ALA A 51 5.91 -8.34 5.89
CA ALA A 51 4.86 -9.16 6.49
C ALA A 51 3.67 -9.37 5.55
N VAL A 52 3.19 -8.31 4.89
CA VAL A 52 2.09 -8.38 3.91
C VAL A 52 2.45 -9.27 2.70
N LEU A 53 3.68 -9.13 2.19
CA LEU A 53 4.13 -9.84 0.98
C LEU A 53 4.59 -11.28 1.26
N THR A 54 5.14 -11.55 2.45
CA THR A 54 5.56 -12.90 2.88
C THR A 54 4.37 -13.85 3.00
N VAL A 55 3.20 -13.34 3.41
CA VAL A 55 1.95 -14.12 3.47
C VAL A 55 1.57 -14.71 2.10
N LYS A 56 1.99 -14.09 1.00
CA LYS A 56 1.73 -14.55 -0.37
C LYS A 56 2.90 -15.30 -1.02
N GLY A 57 3.99 -15.56 -0.28
CA GLY A 57 5.13 -16.33 -0.79
C GLY A 57 5.94 -15.64 -1.89
N ARG A 58 5.75 -14.32 -2.10
CA ARG A 58 6.58 -13.54 -3.03
C ARG A 58 7.81 -13.00 -2.31
N PHE A 59 8.98 -13.35 -2.81
CA PHE A 59 10.22 -12.68 -2.47
C PHE A 59 10.26 -11.33 -3.19
N VAL A 60 10.01 -10.26 -2.43
CA VAL A 60 10.15 -8.89 -2.93
C VAL A 60 11.48 -8.35 -2.40
N SER A 61 12.34 -7.89 -3.32
CA SER A 61 13.65 -7.33 -2.98
C SER A 61 13.49 -6.07 -2.12
N THR A 62 14.45 -5.81 -1.23
CA THR A 62 14.48 -4.60 -0.39
C THR A 62 14.38 -3.31 -1.22
N ASP A 63 14.94 -3.31 -2.43
CA ASP A 63 14.85 -2.21 -3.39
C ASP A 63 13.39 -1.92 -3.80
N GLN A 64 12.64 -2.97 -4.15
CA GLN A 64 11.22 -2.85 -4.48
C GLN A 64 10.39 -2.41 -3.26
N LEU A 65 10.71 -2.93 -2.07
CA LEU A 65 10.05 -2.51 -0.82
C LEU A 65 10.29 -1.03 -0.52
N ASN A 66 11.52 -0.54 -0.72
CA ASN A 66 11.84 0.88 -0.59
C ASN A 66 11.08 1.71 -1.64
N GLY A 67 11.00 1.25 -2.88
CA GLY A 67 10.20 1.90 -3.92
C GLY A 67 8.72 2.03 -3.55
N ILE A 68 8.12 0.97 -3.00
CA ILE A 68 6.75 1.01 -2.48
C ILE A 68 6.63 2.06 -1.38
N LEU A 69 7.53 2.04 -0.40
CA LEU A 69 7.50 2.94 0.74
C LEU A 69 7.66 4.41 0.31
N GLU A 70 8.54 4.70 -0.65
CA GLU A 70 8.73 6.04 -1.22
C GLU A 70 7.51 6.53 -1.98
N ILE A 71 6.85 5.67 -2.76
CA ILE A 71 5.59 6.01 -3.43
C ILE A 71 4.55 6.33 -2.36
N MET A 72 4.33 5.44 -1.39
CA MET A 72 3.35 5.63 -0.31
C MET A 72 3.59 6.92 0.49
N LYS A 73 4.85 7.25 0.79
CA LYS A 73 5.24 8.47 1.51
C LYS A 73 4.94 9.76 0.73
N ARG A 74 4.75 9.71 -0.59
CA ARG A 74 4.31 10.88 -1.38
C ARG A 74 2.80 11.13 -1.30
N TYR A 75 2.01 10.11 -0.91
CA TYR A 75 0.56 10.21 -0.85
C TYR A 75 0.01 10.45 0.57
N VAL A 76 0.75 9.98 1.59
CA VAL A 76 0.49 10.13 3.03
C VAL A 76 1.03 11.45 3.58
#